data_AF-A0A392MYW7-F1
#
_entry.id   AF-A0A392MYW7-F1
#
_cell.length_a   1.000
_cell.length_b   1.000
_cell.length_c   1.000
_cell.angle_alpha   90.00
_cell.angle_beta   90.00
_cell.angle_gamma   90.00
#
_symmetry.space_group_name_H-M   'P 1'
#
loop_
_entity.id
_entity.type
_entity.pdbx_description
1 polymer ?
#
loop_
_entity_poly.entity_id
_entity_poly.type
_entity_poly.pdbx_seq_one_letter_code
_entity_poly.pdbx_strand_id
1 'polypeptide(L)' 'MSKRKTIDLEQGWDFMQKGITKLKNILEGLPEPQFSSEDYMMLYTTIYNMCTQKPPNDYS' A
#
# COMPACT_ATOMS: atom_id res chain seq x y z
N MET A 1 -4.92 -9.26 -21.19
CA MET A 1 -4.84 -8.71 -19.83
C MET A 1 -3.69 -9.40 -19.12
N SER A 2 -2.62 -8.68 -18.79
CA SER A 2 -1.49 -9.26 -18.04
C SER A 2 -2.04 -9.84 -16.72
N LYS A 3 -1.70 -11.09 -16.40
CA LYS A 3 -2.08 -11.69 -15.11
C LYS A 3 -1.45 -10.82 -14.00
N ARG A 4 -2.28 -10.05 -13.29
CA ARG A 4 -1.84 -9.35 -12.07
C ARG A 4 -1.27 -10.43 -11.14
N LYS A 5 -0.02 -10.28 -10.73
CA LYS A 5 0.58 -11.18 -9.74
C LYS A 5 -0.16 -10.98 -8.42
N THR A 6 -0.49 -12.09 -7.75
CA THR A 6 -1.00 -12.05 -6.39
C THR A 6 0.05 -11.43 -5.48
N ILE A 7 -0.36 -10.42 -4.72
CA ILE A 7 0.37 -9.83 -3.61
C ILE A 7 -0.01 -10.64 -2.38
N ASP A 8 1.00 -11.20 -1.72
CA ASP A 8 0.82 -11.88 -0.43
C ASP A 8 0.41 -10.86 0.65
N LEU A 9 -0.37 -11.29 1.63
CA LEU A 9 -0.86 -10.39 2.68
C LEU A 9 0.30 -9.75 3.45
N GLU A 10 1.31 -10.53 3.84
CA GLU A 10 2.45 -10.02 4.61
C GLU A 10 3.24 -9.01 3.79
N GLN A 11 3.49 -9.33 2.51
CA GLN A 11 4.19 -8.43 1.60
C GLN A 11 3.46 -7.09 1.43
N GLY A 12 2.15 -7.13 1.17
CA GLY A 12 1.36 -5.93 0.96
C GLY A 12 1.18 -5.13 2.25
N TRP A 13 1.01 -5.80 3.38
CA TRP A 13 0.88 -5.16 4.69
C TRP A 13 2.18 -4.46 5.12
N ASP A 14 3.34 -5.10 4.95
CA ASP A 14 4.65 -4.48 5.20
C ASP A 14 4.84 -3.19 4.41
N PHE A 15 4.39 -3.17 3.16
CA PHE A 15 4.41 -1.96 2.33
C PHE A 15 3.46 -0.88 2.87
N MET A 16 2.24 -1.26 3.24
CA MET A 16 1.24 -0.33 3.78
C MET A 16 1.66 0.26 5.14
N GLN A 17 2.29 -0.53 6.00
CA GLN A 17 2.80 -0.05 7.29
C GLN A 17 3.83 1.07 7.14
N LYS A 18 4.68 1.02 6.10
CA LYS A 18 5.63 2.11 5.79
C LYS A 18 4.89 3.40 5.42
N GLY A 19 3.86 3.30 4.57
CA GLY A 19 3.01 4.43 4.22
C GLY A 19 2.28 5.02 5.44
N ILE A 20 1.71 4.17 6.29
CA ILE A 20 1.03 4.60 7.52
C ILE A 20 2.02 5.29 8.48
N THR A 21 3.23 4.76 8.63
CA THR A 21 4.26 5.34 9.50
C THR A 21 4.69 6.72 8.99
N LYS A 22 4.94 6.84 7.68
CA LYS A 22 5.22 8.13 7.02
C LYS A 22 4.10 9.15 7.28
N LEU A 23 2.84 8.74 7.13
CA LEU A 23 1.69 9.61 7.40
C LEU A 23 1.64 10.07 8.86
N LYS A 24 1.87 9.17 9.82
CA LYS A 24 1.94 9.53 11.24
C LYS A 24 3.05 10.55 11.51
N ASN A 25 4.26 10.31 11.01
CA ASN A 25 5.38 11.23 11.17
C ASN A 25 5.07 12.63 10.62
N ILE A 26 4.44 12.71 9.44
CA ILE A 26 4.02 13.99 8.84
C ILE A 26 2.98 14.69 9.73
N LEU A 27 1.98 13.96 10.24
CA LEU A 27 0.93 14.52 11.10
C LEU A 27 1.45 14.97 12.47
N GLU A 28 2.50 14.31 12.97
CA GLU A 28 3.19 14.67 14.21
C GLU A 28 4.24 15.78 14.02
N GLY A 29 4.47 16.24 12.78
CA GLY A 29 5.44 17.29 12.47
C GLY A 29 6.91 16.84 12.55
N LEU A 30 7.17 15.53 12.51
CA LEU A 30 8.52 14.98 12.44
C LEU A 30 9.17 15.26 11.07
N PRO A 31 10.51 15.27 10.98
CA PRO A 31 11.22 15.48 9.72
C PRO A 31 11.02 14.28 8.78
N GLU A 32 9.93 14.32 8.02
CA GLU A 32 9.53 13.31 7.04
C GLU A 32 9.19 14.01 5.71
N PRO A 33 9.69 13.53 4.56
CA PRO A 33 9.30 14.07 3.27
C PRO A 33 7.79 13.94 3.05
N GLN A 34 7.19 14.94 2.39
CA GLN A 34 5.79 14.81 1.97
C GLN A 34 5.61 13.64 1.00
N PHE A 35 4.38 13.16 0.90
CA PHE A 35 4.05 12.17 -0.12
C PHE A 35 4.16 12.76 -1.52
N SER A 36 4.80 12.02 -2.41
CA SER A 36 4.72 12.29 -3.86
C SER A 36 3.41 11.74 -4.43
N SER A 37 3.04 12.18 -5.64
CA SER A 37 1.93 11.57 -6.38
C SER A 37 2.17 10.08 -6.64
N GLU A 38 3.42 9.68 -6.86
CA GLU A 38 3.82 8.30 -7.06
C GLU A 38 3.58 7.46 -5.80
N ASP A 39 3.96 7.96 -4.62
CA ASP A 39 3.72 7.28 -3.35
C ASP A 39 2.23 6.98 -3.15
N TYR A 40 1.37 7.99 -3.38
CA TYR A 40 -0.08 7.84 -3.27
C TYR A 40 -0.61 6.80 -4.26
N MET A 41 -0.15 6.86 -5.52
CA MET A 41 -0.54 5.89 -6.54
C MET A 41 -0.12 4.46 -6.17
N MET A 42 1.08 4.27 -5.62
CA MET A 42 1.55 2.95 -5.22
C MET A 42 0.74 2.40 -4.04
N LEU A 43 0.50 3.19 -2.99
CA LEU A 43 -0.30 2.76 -1.83
C LEU A 43 -1.73 2.37 -2.26
N TYR A 44 -2.38 3.22 -3.06
CA TYR A 44 -3.72 2.94 -3.56
C TYR A 44 -3.75 1.68 -4.44
N THR A 45 -2.78 1.53 -5.35
CA THR A 45 -2.68 0.39 -6.24
C THR A 45 -2.44 -0.91 -5.47
N THR A 46 -1.61 -0.88 -4.42
CA THR A 46 -1.35 -2.05 -3.57
C THR A 46 -2.64 -2.49 -2.86
N ILE A 47 -3.35 -1.58 -2.19
CA ILE A 47 -4.64 -1.89 -1.54
C ILE A 47 -5.64 -2.43 -2.57
N TYR A 48 -5.82 -1.71 -3.67
CA TYR A 48 -6.77 -2.11 -4.71
C TYR A 48 -6.48 -3.52 -5.24
N ASN A 49 -5.21 -3.84 -5.50
CA ASN A 49 -4.85 -5.16 -6.00
C ASN A 49 -5.08 -6.25 -4.95
N MET A 50 -4.73 -6.01 -3.68
CA MET A 50 -5.00 -6.97 -2.60
C MET A 50 -6.49 -7.25 -2.41
N CYS A 51 -7.33 -6.21 -2.47
CA CYS A 51 -8.79 -6.34 -2.30
C CYS A 51 -9.54 -6.78 -3.57
N THR A 52 -8.87 -6.91 -4.72
CA THR A 52 -9.50 -7.36 -5.99
C THR A 52 -8.85 -8.61 -6.57
N GLN A 53 -7.93 -9.22 -5.82
CA GLN A 53 -7.36 -10.52 -6.12
C GLN A 53 -8.44 -11.61 -6.06
N LYS A 54 -8.22 -12.71 -6.79
CA LYS A 54 -9.14 -13.85 -6.75
C LYS A 54 -8.98 -14.62 -5.43
N PRO A 55 -10.06 -15.26 -4.93
CA PRO A 55 -9.96 -16.21 -3.82
C PRO A 55 -8.85 -17.25 -4.06
N PRO A 56 -8.09 -17.65 -3.03
CA PRO A 56 -8.27 -17.33 -1.60
C PRO A 56 -7.59 -16.03 -1.12
N ASN A 57 -7.04 -15.22 -2.03
CA ASN A 57 -6.19 -14.08 -1.68
C ASN A 57 -6.90 -12.72 -1.85
N ASP A 58 -8.24 -12.71 -1.75
CA ASP A 58 -9.02 -11.48 -1.65
C ASP A 58 -8.97 -11.04 -0.18
N TYR A 59 -8.36 -9.88 0.08
CA TYR A 59 -8.14 -9.37 1.43
C TYR A 59 -9.02 -8.15 1.77
N SER A 60 -10.18 -8.04 1.13
CA SER A 60 -11.22 -7.05 1.48
C SER A 60 -11.99 -7.38 2.77
#